data_AF-A0AAD9ZS82-F1
#
_entry.id   AF-A0AAD9ZS82-F1
#
_cell.length_a   1.000
_cell.length_b   1.000
_cell.length_c   1.000
_cell.angle_alpha   90.00
_cell.angle_beta   90.00
_cell.angle_gamma   90.00
#
_symmetry.space_group_name_H-M   'P 1'
#
loop_
_entity.id
_entity.type
_entity.pdbx_description
1 polymer ?
#
loop_
_entity_poly.entity_id
_entity_poly.type
_entity_poly.pdbx_seq_one_letter_code
_entity_poly.pdbx_strand_id
1 'polypeptide(L)'
;MNADLPYPILPAEPGGLLSLVPDEVQPPATAPAPAMVVADIVDPPLPPVADVSTSSNPPSTGGPPGAPAGSKPSSGIANVANIGLSLVPIMVLSLISAGC
;
A
#
# COMPACT_ATOMS: atom_id res chain seq x y z
N MET A 1 47.49 17.75 -6.27
CA MET A 1 46.47 18.72 -6.71
C MET A 1 45.22 18.43 -5.90
N ASN A 2 44.96 19.23 -4.87
CA ASN A 2 43.75 19.12 -4.05
C ASN A 2 42.57 19.69 -4.84
N ALA A 3 41.51 18.92 -5.00
CA ALA A 3 40.24 19.40 -5.54
C ALA A 3 39.07 18.72 -4.81
N ASP A 4 39.07 18.86 -3.48
CA ASP A 4 37.87 18.66 -2.66
C ASP A 4 36.98 19.91 -2.86
N LEU A 5 36.43 20.04 -4.06
CA LEU A 5 35.46 21.06 -4.39
C LEU A 5 34.09 20.48 -4.05
N PRO A 6 33.30 21.12 -3.17
CA PRO A 6 31.91 20.74 -3.03
C PRO A 6 31.26 20.97 -4.39
N TYR A 7 30.83 19.90 -5.05
CA TYR A 7 30.00 19.98 -6.25
C TYR A 7 28.56 20.12 -5.78
N PRO A 8 27.98 21.33 -5.69
CA PRO A 8 26.57 21.45 -5.41
C PRO A 8 25.82 20.84 -6.60
N ILE A 9 25.19 19.69 -6.39
CA ILE A 9 24.17 19.17 -7.31
C ILE A 9 22.97 20.09 -7.11
N LEU A 10 22.91 21.17 -7.89
CA LEU A 10 21.74 22.04 -7.90
C LEU A 10 20.60 21.34 -8.63
N PRO A 11 19.34 21.49 -8.17
CA PRO A 11 18.19 21.03 -8.93
C PRO A 11 18.22 21.63 -10.34
N ALA A 12 17.93 20.82 -11.34
CA ALA A 12 17.76 21.32 -12.70
C ALA A 12 16.56 22.28 -12.76
N GLU A 13 16.68 23.35 -13.54
CA GLU A 13 15.55 24.23 -13.85
C GLU A 13 14.44 23.40 -14.53
N PRO A 14 13.15 23.60 -14.16
CA PRO A 14 12.04 22.96 -14.86
C PRO A 14 12.15 23.19 -16.37
N GLY A 15 12.15 22.11 -17.16
CA GLY A 15 12.28 22.17 -18.62
C GLY A 15 13.71 22.31 -19.14
N GLY A 16 14.71 22.62 -18.31
CA GLY A 16 16.11 22.77 -18.75
C GLY A 16 16.69 21.49 -19.37
N LEU A 17 16.25 20.32 -18.92
CA LEU A 17 16.68 19.03 -19.47
C LEU A 17 16.08 18.70 -20.85
N LEU A 18 15.05 19.41 -21.31
CA LEU A 18 14.47 19.20 -22.65
C LEU A 18 15.49 19.55 -23.75
N SER A 19 16.41 20.48 -23.48
CA SER A 19 17.47 20.87 -24.44
C SER A 19 18.48 19.78 -24.76
N LEU A 20 18.60 18.74 -23.92
CA LEU A 20 19.47 17.60 -24.16
C LEU A 20 18.80 16.49 -24.98
N VAL A 21 17.48 16.57 -25.16
CA VAL A 21 16.70 15.57 -25.87
C VAL A 21 16.72 15.88 -27.36
N PRO A 22 17.23 14.99 -28.23
CA PRO A 22 17.20 15.20 -29.68
C PRO A 22 15.77 15.46 -30.17
N ASP A 23 15.60 16.41 -31.10
CA ASP A 23 14.27 16.83 -31.58
C ASP A 23 13.47 15.66 -32.19
N GLU A 24 14.15 14.66 -32.75
CA GLU A 24 13.58 13.46 -33.36
C GLU A 24 12.82 12.57 -32.37
N VAL A 25 13.18 12.62 -31.09
CA VAL A 25 12.56 11.82 -30.01
C VAL A 25 11.69 12.66 -29.08
N GLN A 26 11.61 13.97 -29.31
CA GLN A 26 10.70 14.83 -28.56
C GLN A 26 9.26 14.50 -28.95
N PRO A 27 8.33 14.51 -27.98
CA PRO A 27 6.92 14.39 -28.30
C PRO A 27 6.51 15.55 -29.22
N PRO A 28 5.59 15.33 -30.17
CA PRO A 28 5.09 16.40 -31.03
C PRO A 28 4.63 17.58 -30.20
N ALA A 29 5.10 18.78 -30.55
CA ALA A 29 4.73 20.02 -29.87
C ALA A 29 3.21 20.23 -29.97
N THR A 30 2.51 19.80 -28.92
CA THR A 30 1.06 19.95 -28.81
C THR A 30 0.80 21.21 -28.01
N ALA A 31 -0.16 22.02 -28.45
CA ALA A 31 -0.59 23.19 -27.69
C ALA A 31 -0.95 22.74 -26.26
N PRO A 32 -0.62 23.54 -25.21
CA PRO A 32 -1.09 23.26 -23.87
C PRO A 32 -2.59 22.96 -23.87
N ALA A 33 -3.00 21.97 -23.08
CA ALA A 33 -4.41 21.67 -22.94
C ALA A 33 -5.18 22.95 -22.57
N PRO A 34 -6.36 23.20 -23.16
CA PRO A 34 -7.19 24.33 -22.78
C PRO A 34 -7.38 24.38 -21.27
N ALA A 35 -7.40 25.60 -20.70
CA ALA A 35 -7.71 25.76 -19.29
C ALA A 35 -9.07 25.11 -19.01
N MET A 36 -9.11 24.23 -18.00
CA MET A 36 -10.35 23.56 -17.61
C MET A 36 -11.41 24.62 -17.28
N VAL A 37 -12.54 24.60 -17.98
CA VAL A 37 -13.65 25.47 -17.62
C VAL A 37 -14.38 24.87 -16.43
N VAL A 38 -15.01 25.71 -15.61
CA VAL A 38 -15.78 25.26 -14.43
C VAL A 38 -16.84 24.22 -14.82
N ALA A 39 -17.35 24.29 -16.05
CA ALA A 39 -18.29 23.31 -16.61
C ALA A 39 -17.69 21.91 -16.84
N ASP A 40 -16.37 21.78 -16.98
CA ASP A 40 -15.68 20.50 -17.18
C ASP A 40 -15.41 19.77 -15.85
N ILE A 41 -15.56 20.46 -14.72
CA ILE A 41 -15.44 19.88 -13.39
C ILE A 41 -16.81 19.34 -13.00
N VAL A 42 -17.12 18.14 -13.50
CA VAL A 42 -18.33 17.41 -13.11
C VAL A 42 -17.93 16.31 -12.12
N ASP A 43 -18.45 16.41 -10.90
CA ASP A 43 -18.37 15.31 -9.95
C ASP A 43 -19.30 14.18 -10.43
N PRO A 44 -18.77 12.98 -10.76
CA PRO A 44 -19.62 11.88 -11.18
C PRO A 44 -20.62 11.54 -10.07
N PRO A 45 -21.84 11.09 -10.42
CA PRO A 45 -22.81 10.70 -9.41
C PRO A 45 -22.23 9.61 -8.51
N LEU A 46 -22.50 9.71 -7.22
CA LEU A 46 -22.07 8.70 -6.26
C LEU A 46 -22.62 7.32 -6.68
N PRO A 47 -21.82 6.25 -6.55
CA PRO A 47 -22.33 4.90 -6.77
C PRO A 47 -23.50 4.61 -5.81
N PRO A 48 -24.43 3.69 -6.16
CA PRO A 48 -25.56 3.37 -5.31
C PRO A 48 -25.10 2.92 -3.92
N VAL A 49 -25.49 3.66 -2.88
CA VAL A 49 -25.25 3.27 -1.50
C VAL A 49 -26.29 2.22 -1.14
N ALA A 50 -25.86 0.97 -0.91
CA ALA A 50 -26.73 -0.02 -0.31
C ALA A 50 -26.97 0.35 1.15
N ASP A 51 -28.22 0.45 1.57
CA ASP A 51 -28.56 0.54 2.98
C ASP A 51 -28.08 -0.74 3.66
N VAL A 52 -26.97 -0.64 4.39
CA VAL A 52 -26.62 -1.64 5.40
C VAL A 52 -27.63 -1.42 6.52
N SER A 53 -28.84 -1.95 6.31
CA SER A 53 -29.72 -2.30 7.40
C SER A 53 -28.85 -3.00 8.42
N THR A 54 -28.85 -2.54 9.65
CA THR A 54 -28.41 -3.32 10.81
C THR A 54 -29.32 -4.55 10.89
N SER A 55 -29.12 -5.48 9.97
CA SER A 55 -29.79 -6.75 9.88
C SER A 55 -28.68 -7.76 9.99
N SER A 56 -28.47 -8.19 11.22
CA SER A 56 -27.87 -9.48 11.52
C SER A 56 -28.58 -10.56 10.70
N ASN A 57 -28.10 -10.87 9.49
CA ASN A 57 -27.96 -12.23 8.97
C ASN A 57 -27.50 -12.27 7.49
N PRO A 58 -26.59 -13.20 7.14
CA PRO A 58 -26.28 -13.55 5.75
C PRO A 58 -27.39 -14.41 5.11
N PRO A 59 -27.45 -14.52 3.76
CA PRO A 59 -28.40 -15.39 3.09
C PRO A 59 -28.00 -16.85 3.30
N SER A 60 -28.76 -17.57 4.12
CA SER A 60 -28.61 -19.02 4.29
C SER A 60 -29.12 -19.73 3.03
N THR A 61 -28.19 -20.31 2.28
CA THR A 61 -28.44 -21.47 1.42
C THR A 61 -29.16 -22.55 2.24
N GLY A 62 -30.16 -23.19 1.61
CA GLY A 62 -31.16 -24.02 2.27
C GLY A 62 -30.64 -24.99 3.33
N GLY A 63 -31.32 -24.96 4.48
CA GLY A 63 -31.24 -25.97 5.54
C GLY A 63 -32.36 -25.73 6.55
N PRO A 64 -32.97 -26.78 7.14
CA PRO A 64 -34.08 -26.61 8.09
C PRO A 64 -33.68 -25.77 9.30
N PRO A 65 -34.60 -24.95 9.85
CA PRO A 65 -34.28 -24.07 10.97
C PRO A 65 -34.07 -24.89 12.25
N GLY A 66 -32.84 -24.88 12.80
CA GLY A 66 -32.60 -25.43 14.13
C GLY A 66 -31.23 -26.05 14.43
N ALA A 67 -30.26 -26.06 13.50
CA ALA A 67 -28.93 -26.55 13.84
C ALA A 67 -28.08 -25.44 14.49
N PRO A 68 -27.50 -25.65 15.70
CA PRO A 68 -26.54 -24.70 16.25
C PRO A 68 -25.35 -24.61 15.30
N ALA A 69 -25.07 -23.42 14.78
CA ALA A 69 -23.93 -23.16 13.93
C ALA A 69 -22.67 -23.53 14.71
N GLY A 70 -22.03 -24.64 14.31
CA GLY A 70 -20.80 -25.12 14.92
C GLY A 70 -19.77 -24.00 14.94
N SER A 71 -19.36 -23.64 16.15
CA SER A 71 -18.25 -22.73 16.42
C SER A 71 -17.01 -23.24 15.70
N LYS A 72 -16.68 -22.62 14.56
CA LYS A 72 -15.40 -22.84 13.88
C LYS A 72 -14.30 -22.42 14.87
N PRO A 73 -13.39 -23.31 15.29
CA PRO A 73 -12.31 -22.93 16.19
C PRO A 73 -11.42 -21.90 15.47
N SER A 74 -11.27 -20.73 16.09
CA SER A 74 -10.33 -19.70 15.66
C SER A 74 -8.92 -20.28 15.66
N SER A 75 -8.22 -20.16 14.52
CA SER A 75 -6.85 -20.65 14.33
C SER A 75 -5.78 -19.81 15.07
N GLY A 76 -6.16 -19.05 16.11
CA GLY A 76 -5.23 -18.25 16.92
C GLY A 76 -4.24 -19.09 17.74
N ILE A 77 -4.52 -20.39 17.95
CA ILE A 77 -3.69 -21.29 18.75
C ILE A 77 -2.40 -21.69 18.01
N ALA A 78 -2.40 -21.66 16.67
CA ALA A 78 -1.23 -22.04 15.87
C ALA A 78 -0.06 -21.05 16.02
N ASN A 79 -0.33 -19.77 16.29
CA ASN A 79 0.71 -18.75 16.44
C ASN A 79 1.37 -18.74 17.82
N VAL A 80 0.68 -19.20 18.87
CA VAL A 80 1.20 -19.20 20.26
C VAL A 80 2.36 -20.20 20.43
N ALA A 81 2.29 -21.36 19.77
CA ALA A 81 3.37 -22.36 19.82
C ALA A 81 4.69 -21.83 19.23
N ASN A 82 4.62 -20.98 18.20
CA ASN A 82 5.79 -20.41 17.53
C ASN A 82 6.55 -19.40 18.41
N ILE A 83 5.83 -18.57 19.18
CA ILE A 83 6.43 -17.62 20.13
C ILE A 83 7.19 -18.37 21.23
N GLY A 84 6.57 -19.39 21.84
CA GLY A 84 7.20 -20.17 22.91
C GLY A 84 8.43 -20.95 22.45
N LEU A 85 8.39 -21.58 21.27
CA LEU A 85 9.52 -22.32 20.72
C LEU A 85 10.71 -21.41 20.37
N SER A 86 10.46 -20.17 19.93
CA SER A 86 11.52 -19.21 19.59
C SER A 86 12.29 -18.63 20.79
N LEU A 87 11.69 -18.62 21.99
CA LEU A 87 12.32 -18.08 23.20
C LEU A 87 13.51 -18.92 23.68
N VAL A 88 13.43 -20.24 23.52
CA VAL A 88 14.47 -21.18 23.96
C VAL A 88 15.82 -20.93 23.26
N PRO A 89 15.92 -20.90 21.92
CA PRO A 89 17.18 -20.63 21.25
C PRO A 89 17.71 -19.22 21.51
N ILE A 90 16.83 -18.21 21.66
CA ILE A 90 17.24 -16.84 21.98
C ILE A 90 17.93 -16.79 23.35
N MET A 91 17.36 -17.44 24.37
CA MET A 91 17.95 -17.47 25.71
C MET A 91 19.30 -18.19 25.73
N VAL A 92 19.41 -19.33 25.03
CA VAL A 92 20.68 -20.07 24.91
C VAL A 92 21.75 -19.23 24.21
N LEU A 93 21.40 -18.53 23.13
CA LEU A 93 22.33 -17.64 22.43
C LEU A 93 22.80 -16.48 23.31
N SER A 94 21.91 -15.88 24.10
CA SER A 94 22.27 -14.81 25.05
C SER A 94 23.22 -15.29 26.15
N LEU A 95 23.02 -16.50 26.68
CA LEU A 95 23.93 -17.07 27.68
C LEU A 95 25.30 -17.40 27.10
N ILE A 96 25.35 -17.87 25.86
CA ILE A 96 26.62 -18.11 25.14
C ILE A 96 27.34 -16.79 24.86
N SER A 97 26.62 -15.73 24.46
CA SER A 97 27.23 -14.42 24.19
C SER A 97 27.67 -13.68 25.44
N ALA A 98 27.01 -13.90 26.58
CA ALA A 98 27.37 -13.31 27.87
C ALA A 98 28.43 -14.13 28.63
N GLY A 99 28.69 -15.36 28.19
CA GLY A 99 29.65 -16.30 28.80
C GLY A 99 31.03 -16.34 28.15
N CYS A 100 31.40 -15.31 27.38
CA CYS A 100 32.79 -15.05 26.94
C CYS A 100 33.29 -13.76 27.56
#